data_AF-A0A7C6KFM3-F1
#
_entry.id   AF-A0A7C6KFM3-F1
#
_cell.length_a   1.000
_cell.length_b   1.000
_cell.length_c   1.000
_cell.angle_alpha   90.00
_cell.angle_beta   90.00
_cell.angle_gamma   90.00
#
_symmetry.space_group_name_H-M   'P 1'
#
loop_
_entity.id
_entity.type
_entity.pdbx_description
1 polymer ?
#
loop_
_entity_poly.entity_id
_entity_poly.type
_entity_poly.pdbx_seq_one_letter_code
_entity_poly.pdbx_strand_id
1 'polypeptide(L)' 'MTLRPLTETEIADIRHKLHQLESEHRELDRNITHLDQLTNADPLLIRRLKKQKLALKDRILVLRHMLNPATGD' A
#
# COMPACT_ATOMS: atom_id res chain seq x y z
N MET A 1 28.34 2.82 -12.10
CA MET A 1 27.63 3.34 -10.91
C MET A 1 27.52 2.20 -9.91
N THR A 2 28.20 2.30 -8.77
CA THR A 2 28.17 1.26 -7.73
C THR A 2 26.82 1.31 -7.00
N LEU A 3 26.07 0.21 -7.05
CA LEU A 3 24.89 0.02 -6.21
C LEU A 3 25.36 -0.09 -4.75
N ARG A 4 25.25 1.00 -3.99
CA ARG A 4 25.49 0.93 -2.54
C ARG A 4 24.34 0.16 -1.91
N PRO A 5 24.62 -0.78 -0.99
CA PRO A 5 23.56 -1.41 -0.21
C PRO A 5 22.84 -0.36 0.64
N LEU A 6 21.53 -0.54 0.83
CA LEU A 6 20.72 0.28 1.73
C LEU A 6 21.32 0.21 3.15
N THR A 7 21.37 1.35 3.84
CA THR A 7 21.82 1.39 5.24
C THR A 7 20.71 0.86 6.16
N GLU A 8 21.07 0.45 7.38
CA GLU A 8 20.09 -0.06 8.35
C GLU A 8 19.00 0.98 8.69
N THR A 9 19.35 2.27 8.69
CA THR A 9 18.40 3.38 8.86
C THR A 9 17.42 3.49 7.71
N GLU A 10 17.88 3.39 6.45
CA GLU A 10 17.00 3.42 5.28
C GLU A 10 16.05 2.23 5.28
N ILE A 11 16.53 1.04 5.64
CA ILE A 11 15.72 -0.17 5.79
C ILE A 11 14.64 0.04 6.86
N ALA A 12 15.00 0.62 8.00
CA ALA A 12 14.06 0.92 9.07
C ALA A 12 12.98 1.92 8.62
N ASP A 13 13.35 2.97 7.89
CA ASP A 13 12.41 3.95 7.35
C ASP A 13 11.44 3.31 6.34
N ILE A 14 11.96 2.52 5.40
CA ILE A 14 11.14 1.80 4.41
C ILE A 14 10.17 0.83 5.12
N ARG A 15 10.62 0.10 6.14
CA ARG A 15 9.75 -0.79 6.94
C ARG A 15 8.68 -0.01 7.68
N HIS A 16 9.02 1.14 8.26
CA HIS A 16 8.06 2.00 8.92
C HIS A 16 7.02 2.52 7.92
N LYS A 17 7.45 3.01 6.76
CA LYS A 17 6.58 3.46 5.68
C LYS A 17 5.67 2.34 5.17
N LEU A 18 6.19 1.14 5.02
CA LEU A 18 5.44 -0.05 4.61
C LEU A 18 4.33 -0.35 5.62
N HIS A 19 4.64 -0.36 6.92
CA HIS A 19 3.64 -0.57 7.97
C HIS A 19 2.54 0.50 7.96
N GLN A 20 2.90 1.77 7.76
CA GLN A 20 1.93 2.87 7.63
C GLN A 20 0.99 2.65 6.44
N LEU A 21 1.54 2.32 5.27
CA LEU A 21 0.75 2.07 4.05
C LEU A 21 -0.12 0.82 4.18
N GLU A 22 0.35 -0.24 4.83
CA GLU A 22 -0.45 -1.44 5.10
C GLU A 22 -1.63 -1.13 6.02
N SER A 23 -1.41 -0.31 7.04
CA SER A 23 -2.48 0.14 7.94
C SER A 23 -3.52 0.98 7.20
N GLU A 24 -3.07 1.97 6.40
CA GLU A 24 -3.94 2.82 5.59
C GLU A 24 -4.73 2.00 4.55
N HIS A 25 -4.09 1.01 3.90
CA HIS A 25 -4.75 0.09 2.99
C HIS A 25 -5.84 -0.73 3.68
N ARG A 26 -5.59 -1.25 4.89
CA ARG A 26 -6.60 -2.00 5.67
C ARG A 26 -7.76 -1.10 6.10
N GLU A 27 -7.49 0.13 6.50
CA GLU A 27 -8.54 1.08 6.84
C GLU A 27 -9.38 1.45 5.63
N LEU A 28 -8.75 1.73 4.50
CA LEU A 28 -9.43 2.02 3.25
C LEU A 28 -10.30 0.83 2.80
N ASP A 29 -9.83 -0.41 2.98
CA ASP A 29 -10.60 -1.60 2.67
C ASP A 29 -11.83 -1.77 3.56
N ARG A 30 -11.70 -1.49 4.87
CA ARG A 30 -12.83 -1.47 5.80
C ARG A 30 -13.84 -0.40 5.42
N ASN A 31 -13.38 0.80 5.06
CA ASN A 31 -14.24 1.90 4.60
C ASN A 31 -14.99 1.53 3.31
N ILE A 32 -14.31 0.93 2.33
CA ILE A 32 -14.94 0.44 1.10
C ILE A 32 -16.00 -0.60 1.43
N THR A 33 -15.69 -1.57 2.28
CA THR A 33 -16.62 -2.64 2.67
C THR A 33 -17.86 -2.07 3.36
N HIS A 34 -17.67 -1.11 4.27
CA HIS A 34 -18.77 -0.43 4.94
C HIS A 34 -19.66 0.33 3.95
N LEU A 35 -19.05 1.07 3.01
CA LEU A 35 -19.79 1.78 1.96
C LEU A 35 -20.53 0.82 1.02
N ASP A 36 -19.93 -0.32 0.66
CA ASP A 36 -20.54 -1.34 -0.21
C ASP A 36 -21.82 -1.94 0.44
N GLN A 37 -21.90 -1.96 1.78
CA GLN A 37 -23.08 -2.38 2.53
C GLN A 37 -24.20 -1.34 2.60
N LEU A 38 -23.93 -0.07 2.28
CA LEU A 38 -24.95 0.98 2.31
C LEU A 38 -25.74 0.99 1.00
N THR A 39 -27.07 0.86 1.09
CA THR A 39 -27.99 0.81 -0.06
C THR A 39 -27.93 2.06 -0.95
N ASN A 40 -27.54 3.20 -0.40
CA ASN A 40 -27.46 4.51 -1.06
C ASN A 40 -26.02 5.00 -1.26
N ALA A 41 -25.02 4.10 -1.20
CA ALA A 41 -23.65 4.50 -1.43
C ALA A 41 -23.41 4.99 -2.87
N ASP A 42 -22.58 6.02 -2.99
CA ASP A 42 -22.21 6.56 -4.29
C ASP A 42 -21.24 5.62 -5.02
N PRO A 43 -21.63 5.07 -6.19
CA PRO A 43 -20.80 4.10 -6.91
C PRO A 43 -19.51 4.72 -7.46
N LEU A 44 -19.49 6.03 -7.75
CA LEU A 44 -18.28 6.73 -8.19
C LEU A 44 -17.30 6.89 -7.04
N LEU A 45 -17.80 7.18 -5.83
CA LEU A 45 -16.98 7.23 -4.61
C LEU A 45 -16.33 5.87 -4.35
N ILE A 46 -17.11 4.78 -4.34
CA ILE A 46 -16.60 3.42 -4.15
C ILE A 46 -15.55 3.09 -5.21
N ARG A 47 -15.80 3.43 -6.48
CA ARG A 47 -14.83 3.21 -7.56
C ARG A 47 -13.53 3.98 -7.34
N ARG A 48 -13.58 5.24 -6.87
CA ARG A 48 -12.39 6.04 -6.52
C ARG A 48 -11.63 5.44 -5.34
N LEU A 49 -12.32 4.98 -4.30
CA LEU A 49 -11.70 4.34 -3.15
C LEU A 49 -11.02 3.03 -3.54
N LYS A 50 -11.66 2.19 -4.37
CA LYS A 50 -11.06 0.96 -4.91
C LYS A 50 -9.80 1.25 -5.73
N LYS A 51 -9.78 2.34 -6.52
CA LYS A 51 -8.55 2.80 -7.22
C LYS A 51 -7.45 3.26 -6.26
N GLN A 52 -7.80 4.02 -5.22
CA GLN A 52 -6.84 4.44 -4.20
C GLN A 52 -6.24 3.22 -3.47
N LYS A 53 -7.07 2.23 -3.14
CA LYS A 53 -6.64 0.95 -2.54
C LYS A 53 -5.63 0.23 -3.43
N LEU A 54 -5.89 0.18 -4.75
CA LEU A 54 -4.96 -0.41 -5.70
C LEU A 54 -3.61 0.33 -5.71
N ALA A 55 -3.63 1.66 -5.76
CA ALA A 55 -2.41 2.46 -5.74
C ALA A 55 -1.59 2.27 -4.44
N LEU A 56 -2.25 2.14 -3.28
CA LEU A 56 -1.58 1.80 -2.02
C LEU A 56 -0.95 0.42 -2.07
N LYS A 57 -1.67 -0.58 -2.60
CA LYS A 57 -1.15 -1.94 -2.77
C LYS A 57 0.09 -1.96 -3.67
N ASP A 58 0.05 -1.27 -4.81
CA ASP A 58 1.22 -1.13 -5.71
C ASP A 58 2.41 -0.51 -4.97
N ARG A 59 2.17 0.55 -4.19
CA ARG A 59 3.23 1.24 -3.45
C ARG A 59 3.84 0.37 -2.34
N ILE A 60 3.02 -0.43 -1.65
CA ILE A 60 3.48 -1.44 -0.70
C ILE A 60 4.36 -2.47 -1.41
N LEU A 61 3.93 -2.95 -2.58
CA LEU A 61 4.67 -3.93 -3.39
C LEU A 61 6.06 -3.41 -3.77
N VAL A 62 6.13 -2.17 -4.24
CA VAL A 62 7.40 -1.49 -4.59
C VAL A 62 8.33 -1.40 -3.37
N LEU A 63 7.84 -0.92 -2.23
CA LEU A 63 8.67 -0.81 -1.00
C LEU A 63 9.13 -2.17 -0.49
N ARG A 64 8.27 -3.19 -0.59
CA ARG A 64 8.59 -4.55 -0.20
C ARG A 64 9.65 -5.18 -1.11
N HIS A 65 9.62 -4.85 -2.40
CA HIS A 65 10.63 -5.25 -3.37
C HIS A 65 11.97 -4.52 -3.14
N MET A 66 11.95 -3.27 -2.67
CA MET A 66 13.17 -2.57 -2.22
C MET A 66 13.81 -3.22 -0.99
N LEU A 67 13.00 -3.72 -0.06
CA LEU A 67 13.49 -4.44 1.14
C LEU A 67 13.99 -5.86 0.81
N ASN A 68 13.33 -6.54 -0.14
CA ASN A 68 13.67 -7.89 -0.57
C ASN A 68 13.80 -7.95 -2.09
N PRO A 69 14.94 -7.52 -2.66
CA PRO A 69 15.16 -7.55 -4.11
C PRO A 69 15.31 -8.97 -4.68
N ALA A 70 15.29 -10.02 -3.84
CA ALA A 70 15.55 -11.40 -4.23
C ALA A 70 14.31 -12.19 -4.70
N THR A 71 13.13 -11.57 -4.80
CA THR A 71 11.92 -12.25 -5.30
C THR A 71 11.42 -11.53 -6.54
N GLY A 72 12.18 -11.66 -7.62
CA GLY A 72 11.67 -11.48 -8.98
C GLY A 72 11.06 -12.80 -9.44
N ASP A 73 9.73 -12.87 -9.38
CA ASP A 73 8.87 -13.60 -10.31
C ASP A 73 7.49 -12.94 -10.33
#